data_AF-A0A531LW26-F1
#
_entry.id   AF-A0A531LW26-F1
#
_cell.length_a   1.000
_cell.length_b   1.000
_cell.length_c   1.000
_cell.angle_alpha   90.00
_cell.angle_beta   90.00
_cell.angle_gamma   90.00
#
_symmetry.space_group_name_H-M   'P 1'
#
loop_
_entity.id
_entity.type
_entity.pdbx_description
1 polymer ?
#
loop_
_entity_poly.entity_id
_entity_poly.type
_entity_poly.pdbx_seq_one_letter_code
_entity_poly.pdbx_strand_id
1 'polypeptide(L)'
;KLPLLEDIRDESAEDIRVVLVPKSRSVDPGILMESLFKLTELESRFPLNMNVLSRGKVPNVLSLKGVLQEWLDHRRDVLIRRSKHRLGEIERRLEILAGYLIAYLNIDEVIKIIREEDEPKQVMMARWSLTDT
;
A
#
# COMPACT_ATOMS: atom_id res chain seq x y z
N LYS A 1 -35.09 -6.34 -31.71
CA LYS A 1 -35.98 -5.30 -32.28
C LYS A 1 -36.52 -4.47 -31.13
N LEU A 2 -36.38 -3.14 -31.15
CA LEU A 2 -36.88 -2.24 -30.11
C LEU A 2 -38.22 -1.66 -30.58
N PRO A 3 -39.37 -2.21 -30.15
CA PRO A 3 -40.65 -1.89 -30.79
C PRO A 3 -41.15 -0.47 -30.48
N LEU A 4 -40.74 0.10 -29.34
CA LEU A 4 -41.17 1.40 -28.83
C LEU A 4 -40.25 2.56 -29.26
N LEU A 5 -39.09 2.25 -29.83
CA LEU A 5 -38.06 3.22 -30.19
C LEU A 5 -38.11 3.51 -31.70
N GLU A 6 -38.10 4.78 -32.06
CA GLU A 6 -38.10 5.25 -33.44
C GLU A 6 -36.69 5.53 -33.93
N ASP A 7 -35.97 6.36 -33.17
CA ASP A 7 -34.67 6.89 -33.55
C ASP A 7 -33.73 6.95 -32.33
N ILE A 8 -32.43 6.92 -32.60
CA ILE A 8 -31.35 7.03 -31.62
C ILE A 8 -30.38 8.07 -32.14
N ARG A 9 -30.13 9.12 -31.35
CA ARG A 9 -29.20 10.19 -31.71
C ARG A 9 -28.06 10.23 -30.71
N ASP A 10 -26.85 10.23 -31.25
CA ASP A 10 -25.66 10.52 -30.47
C ASP A 10 -25.42 12.03 -30.52
N GLU A 11 -25.59 12.70 -29.39
CA GLU A 11 -25.32 14.12 -29.19
C GLU A 11 -24.11 14.30 -28.24
N SER A 12 -23.24 13.30 -28.16
CA SER A 12 -22.06 13.32 -27.30
C SER A 12 -21.07 14.41 -27.74
N ALA A 13 -20.46 15.07 -26.76
CA ALA A 13 -19.41 16.06 -26.95
C ALA A 13 -18.25 15.73 -26.00
N GLU A 14 -18.00 16.55 -24.99
CA GLU A 14 -17.08 16.19 -23.90
C GLU A 14 -17.66 15.08 -22.99
N ASP A 15 -18.98 15.06 -22.84
CA ASP A 15 -19.73 14.02 -22.12
C ASP A 15 -20.51 13.11 -23.08
N ILE A 16 -20.85 11.91 -22.61
CA ILE A 16 -21.71 10.96 -23.33
C ILE A 16 -23.16 11.42 -23.24
N ARG A 17 -23.80 11.63 -24.40
CA ARG A 17 -25.23 11.99 -24.48
C ARG A 17 -25.91 11.22 -25.61
N VAL A 18 -26.71 10.23 -25.23
CA VAL A 18 -27.55 9.46 -26.16
C VAL A 18 -29.00 9.89 -25.99
N VAL A 19 -29.61 10.40 -27.06
CA VAL A 19 -31.02 10.79 -27.11
C VAL A 19 -31.83 9.68 -27.75
N LEU A 20 -32.83 9.19 -27.02
CA LEU A 20 -33.73 8.11 -27.42
C LEU A 20 -35.08 8.70 -27.81
N VAL A 21 -35.47 8.55 -29.07
CA VAL A 21 -36.72 9.11 -29.59
C VAL A 21 -37.79 8.01 -29.66
N PRO A 22 -38.90 8.12 -28.90
CA PRO A 22 -39.98 7.13 -28.93
C PRO A 22 -40.82 7.28 -30.21
N LYS A 23 -41.42 6.17 -30.67
CA LYS A 23 -42.32 6.16 -31.84
C LYS A 23 -43.60 6.97 -31.70
N SER A 24 -43.99 7.29 -30.46
CA SER A 24 -45.16 8.10 -30.19
C SER A 24 -44.96 8.84 -28.86
N ARG A 25 -45.53 10.04 -28.76
CA ARG A 25 -45.59 10.81 -27.51
C ARG A 25 -46.37 10.12 -26.39
N SER A 26 -47.20 9.11 -26.73
CA SER A 26 -47.95 8.31 -25.78
C SER A 26 -47.12 7.18 -25.15
N VAL A 27 -45.90 6.94 -25.63
CA VAL A 27 -45.02 5.93 -25.05
C VAL A 27 -44.50 6.47 -23.72
N ASP A 28 -44.77 5.73 -22.65
CA ASP A 28 -44.21 6.04 -21.34
C ASP A 28 -42.67 5.83 -21.34
N PRO A 29 -41.88 6.84 -20.92
CA PRO A 29 -40.43 6.73 -20.88
C PRO A 29 -39.92 5.61 -19.95
N GLY A 30 -40.62 5.33 -18.84
CA GLY A 30 -40.24 4.27 -17.91
C GLY A 30 -40.36 2.89 -18.56
N ILE A 31 -41.48 2.63 -19.24
CA ILE A 31 -41.69 1.38 -19.99
C ILE A 31 -40.66 1.24 -21.13
N LEU A 32 -40.34 2.32 -21.83
CA LEU A 32 -39.30 2.33 -22.86
C LEU A 32 -37.93 1.94 -22.26
N MET A 33 -37.52 2.56 -21.15
CA MET A 33 -36.25 2.28 -20.50
C MET A 33 -36.17 0.86 -19.93
N GLU A 34 -37.24 0.33 -19.32
CA GLU A 34 -37.28 -1.07 -18.88
C GLU A 34 -37.06 -2.07 -20.03
N SER A 35 -37.65 -1.80 -21.19
CA SER A 35 -37.43 -2.62 -22.38
C SER A 35 -36.01 -2.49 -22.90
N LEU A 36 -35.41 -1.29 -22.80
CA LEU A 36 -34.04 -1.04 -23.26
C LEU A 36 -33.02 -1.74 -22.37
N PHE A 37 -33.16 -1.65 -21.04
CA PHE A 37 -32.30 -2.37 -20.10
C PHE A 37 -32.33 -3.89 -20.32
N LYS A 38 -33.49 -4.47 -20.65
CA LYS A 38 -33.61 -5.91 -20.91
C LYS A 38 -33.00 -6.37 -22.25
N LEU A 39 -32.93 -5.49 -23.24
CA LEU A 39 -32.62 -5.86 -24.64
C LEU A 39 -31.28 -5.28 -25.13
N THR A 40 -30.61 -4.44 -24.34
CA THR A 40 -29.40 -3.72 -24.73
C THR A 40 -28.38 -3.69 -23.59
N GLU A 41 -27.15 -3.28 -23.88
CA GLU A 41 -26.07 -3.17 -22.90
C GLU A 41 -26.18 -1.95 -21.96
N LEU A 42 -27.28 -1.19 -22.03
CA LEU A 42 -27.57 -0.13 -21.06
C LEU A 42 -27.70 -0.68 -19.63
N GLU A 43 -28.05 -1.96 -19.47
CA GLU A 43 -27.86 -2.70 -18.24
C GLU A 43 -26.90 -3.87 -18.50
N SER A 44 -25.81 -3.92 -17.76
CA SER A 44 -24.82 -4.99 -17.88
C SER A 44 -24.64 -5.70 -16.54
N ARG A 45 -24.44 -7.02 -16.59
CA ARG A 45 -24.09 -7.83 -15.42
C ARG A 45 -22.60 -8.13 -15.48
N PHE A 46 -21.87 -7.76 -14.43
CA PHE A 46 -20.47 -8.15 -14.28
C PHE A 46 -20.36 -9.25 -13.22
N PRO A 47 -19.76 -10.41 -13.54
CA PRO A 47 -19.50 -11.44 -12.54
C PRO A 47 -18.38 -10.99 -11.61
N LEU A 48 -18.58 -11.16 -10.30
CA LEU A 48 -17.56 -10.90 -9.28
C LEU A 48 -17.17 -12.22 -8.61
N ASN A 49 -15.92 -12.64 -8.78
CA ASN A 49 -15.33 -13.76 -8.05
C ASN A 49 -14.08 -13.29 -7.30
N MET A 50 -14.16 -13.20 -5.97
CA MET A 50 -13.05 -12.78 -5.11
C MET A 50 -12.11 -13.93 -4.78
N ASN A 51 -11.55 -14.57 -5.81
CA ASN A 51 -10.51 -15.59 -5.65
C ASN A 51 -9.13 -14.92 -5.50
N VAL A 52 -8.52 -15.04 -4.32
CA VAL A 52 -7.29 -14.33 -3.95
C VAL A 52 -6.30 -15.27 -3.26
N LEU A 53 -5.01 -14.89 -3.24
CA LEU A 53 -3.98 -15.63 -2.51
C LEU A 53 -3.99 -15.24 -1.03
N SER A 54 -4.67 -16.05 -0.22
CA SER A 54 -4.70 -15.92 1.22
C SER A 54 -3.30 -16.10 1.82
N ARG A 55 -2.90 -15.15 2.69
CA ARG A 55 -1.56 -15.10 3.31
C ARG A 55 -0.41 -15.20 2.29
N GLY A 56 -0.67 -14.78 1.04
CA GLY A 56 0.29 -14.81 -0.07
C GLY A 56 0.66 -16.20 -0.60
N LYS A 57 -0.05 -17.27 -0.20
CA LYS A 57 0.33 -18.65 -0.56
C LYS A 57 -0.82 -19.54 -0.99
N VAL A 58 -2.00 -19.40 -0.40
CA VAL A 58 -3.12 -20.34 -0.61
C VAL A 58 -4.24 -19.66 -1.37
N PRO A 59 -4.61 -20.12 -2.58
CA PRO A 59 -5.75 -19.56 -3.31
C PRO A 59 -7.04 -19.88 -2.55
N ASN A 60 -7.83 -18.85 -2.25
CA ASN A 60 -9.10 -18.94 -1.54
C ASN A 60 -10.09 -17.92 -2.12
N VAL A 61 -11.37 -18.28 -2.17
CA VAL A 61 -12.44 -17.31 -2.43
C VAL A 61 -12.83 -16.66 -1.11
N LEU A 62 -12.61 -15.35 -0.98
CA LEU A 62 -12.87 -14.60 0.25
C LEU A 62 -14.09 -13.69 0.11
N SER A 63 -14.76 -13.40 1.22
CA SER A 63 -15.72 -12.30 1.30
C SER A 63 -14.99 -10.96 1.39
N LEU A 64 -15.69 -9.84 1.15
CA LEU A 64 -15.12 -8.49 1.30
C LEU A 64 -14.49 -8.29 2.69
N LYS A 65 -15.16 -8.76 3.75
CA LYS A 65 -14.63 -8.73 5.12
C LYS A 65 -13.32 -9.53 5.24
N GLY A 66 -13.26 -10.73 4.64
CA GLY A 66 -12.07 -11.56 4.64
C GLY A 66 -10.89 -10.88 3.96
N VAL A 67 -11.11 -10.29 2.78
CA VAL A 67 -10.09 -9.54 2.03
C VAL A 67 -9.56 -8.36 2.85
N LEU A 68 -10.45 -7.58 3.46
CA LEU A 68 -10.06 -6.42 4.28
C LEU A 68 -9.28 -6.84 5.52
N GLN A 69 -9.68 -7.92 6.20
CA GLN A 69 -8.97 -8.42 7.36
C GLN A 69 -7.55 -8.87 7.00
N GLU A 70 -7.40 -9.66 5.93
CA GLU A 70 -6.06 -10.09 5.48
C GLU A 70 -5.17 -8.92 5.09
N TRP A 71 -5.74 -7.90 4.44
CA TRP A 71 -5.00 -6.69 4.11
C TRP A 71 -4.55 -5.95 5.38
N LEU A 72 -5.42 -5.79 6.38
CA LEU A 72 -5.07 -5.15 7.65
C LEU A 72 -3.97 -5.90 8.40
N ASP A 73 -4.06 -7.23 8.44
CA ASP A 73 -3.05 -8.09 9.07
C ASP A 73 -1.69 -7.91 8.37
N HIS A 74 -1.68 -7.94 7.04
CA HIS A 74 -0.47 -7.67 6.26
C HIS A 74 0.10 -6.26 6.53
N ARG A 75 -0.76 -5.24 6.60
CA ARG A 75 -0.34 -3.86 6.88
C ARG A 75 0.26 -3.73 8.28
N ARG A 76 -0.26 -4.45 9.26
CA ARG A 76 0.31 -4.50 10.61
C ARG A 76 1.72 -5.09 10.60
N ASP A 77 1.93 -6.19 9.88
CA ASP A 77 3.25 -6.81 9.76
C ASP A 77 4.27 -5.90 9.07
N VAL A 78 3.86 -5.22 7.99
CA VAL A 78 4.70 -4.22 7.31
C VAL A 78 5.06 -3.07 8.26
N LEU A 79 4.09 -2.57 9.03
CA LEU A 79 4.32 -1.49 9.98
C LEU A 79 5.32 -1.89 11.06
N ILE A 80 5.18 -3.09 11.65
CA ILE A 80 6.08 -3.60 12.67
C ILE A 80 7.50 -3.75 12.10
N ARG A 81 7.65 -4.32 10.90
CA ARG A 81 8.98 -4.45 10.26
C ARG A 81 9.64 -3.10 10.02
N ARG A 82 8.90 -2.11 9.54
CA ARG A 82 9.40 -0.74 9.35
C ARG A 82 9.84 -0.12 10.67
N SER A 83 9.03 -0.25 11.72
CA SER A 83 9.37 0.29 13.04
C SER A 83 10.60 -0.38 13.64
N LYS A 84 10.73 -1.71 13.54
CA LYS A 84 11.92 -2.45 14.01
C LYS A 84 13.19 -2.06 13.25
N HIS A 85 13.08 -1.86 11.93
CA HIS A 85 14.22 -1.40 11.14
C HIS A 85 14.73 -0.04 11.62
N ARG A 86 13.82 0.92 11.81
CA ARG A 86 14.15 2.25 12.33
C ARG A 86 14.68 2.20 13.77
N LEU A 87 14.11 1.34 14.61
CA LEU A 87 14.62 1.13 15.97
C LEU A 87 16.08 0.66 15.94
N GLY A 88 16.41 -0.33 15.11
CA GLY A 88 17.78 -0.81 14.99
C GLY A 88 18.76 0.25 14.46
N GLU A 89 18.31 1.15 13.58
CA GLU A 89 19.13 2.31 13.17
C GLU A 89 19.40 3.27 14.34
N ILE A 90 18.38 3.54 15.16
CA ILE A 90 18.50 4.40 16.33
C ILE A 90 19.42 3.76 17.38
N GLU A 91 19.26 2.47 17.67
CA GLU A 91 20.10 1.73 18.62
C GLU A 91 21.57 1.77 18.20
N ARG A 92 21.89 1.48 16.93
CA ARG A 92 23.25 1.62 16.40
C ARG A 92 23.79 3.04 16.56
N ARG A 93 22.96 4.05 16.30
CA ARG A 93 23.39 5.45 16.45
C ARG A 93 23.65 5.82 17.91
N LEU A 94 22.82 5.34 18.83
CA LEU A 94 23.00 5.56 20.27
C LEU A 94 24.28 4.89 20.79
N GLU A 95 24.59 3.68 20.33
CA GLU A 95 25.81 2.97 20.68
C GLU A 95 27.07 3.75 20.27
N ILE A 96 27.14 4.20 19.01
CA ILE A 96 28.26 5.03 18.52
C ILE A 96 28.38 6.33 19.32
N LEU A 97 27.25 7.01 19.60
CA LEU A 97 27.25 8.25 20.37
C LEU A 97 27.72 8.05 21.82
N ALA A 98 27.39 6.91 22.43
CA ALA A 98 27.89 6.56 23.75
C ALA A 98 29.42 6.38 23.75
N GLY A 99 29.97 5.69 22.73
CA GLY A 99 31.41 5.58 22.53
C GLY A 99 32.09 6.94 22.34
N TYR A 100 31.51 7.82 21.53
CA TYR A 100 32.03 9.19 21.35
C TYR A 100 31.99 10.01 22.63
N LEU A 101 30.96 9.86 23.47
CA LEU A 101 30.90 10.55 24.75
C LEU A 101 32.03 10.09 25.69
N ILE A 102 32.32 8.78 25.73
CA ILE A 102 33.45 8.25 26.50
C ILE A 102 34.78 8.81 25.98
N ALA A 103 34.98 8.81 24.66
CA ALA A 103 36.19 9.34 24.04
C ALA A 103 36.38 10.84 24.30
N TYR A 104 35.29 11.62 24.23
CA TYR A 104 35.30 13.05 24.53
C TYR A 104 35.72 13.34 25.97
N LEU A 105 35.21 12.57 26.94
CA LEU A 105 35.55 12.72 28.36
C LEU A 105 37.01 12.32 28.67
N ASN A 106 37.65 11.51 27.84
CA ASN A 106 39.00 10.96 28.05
C ASN A 106 39.98 11.33 26.92
N ILE A 107 39.78 12.48 26.28
CA ILE A 107 40.43 12.82 25.00
C ILE A 107 41.96 12.76 25.04
N ASP A 108 42.58 13.20 26.14
CA ASP A 108 44.04 13.19 26.29
C ASP A 108 44.59 11.74 26.33
N GLU A 109 43.88 10.85 27.01
CA GLU A 109 44.24 9.43 27.10
C GLU A 109 44.00 8.71 25.77
N VAL A 110 42.90 9.03 25.07
CA VAL A 110 42.65 8.54 23.71
C VAL A 110 43.79 8.92 22.77
N ILE A 111 44.21 10.20 22.77
CA ILE A 111 45.33 10.67 21.94
C ILE A 111 46.62 9.95 22.29
N LYS A 112 46.89 9.75 23.59
CA LYS A 112 48.08 9.02 24.04
C LYS A 112 48.10 7.57 23.52
N ILE A 113 47.01 6.84 23.70
CA ILE A 113 46.88 5.44 23.23
C ILE A 113 47.09 5.36 21.72
N ILE A 114 46.47 6.27 20.95
CA ILE A 114 46.63 6.30 19.48
C ILE A 114 48.07 6.58 19.05
N ARG A 115 48.86 7.32 19.85
CA ARG A 115 50.24 7.69 19.52
C ARG A 115 51.28 6.68 19.97
N GLU A 116 51.03 5.94 21.04
CA GLU A 116 52.02 5.11 21.72
C GLU A 116 51.81 3.61 21.50
N GLU A 117 50.60 3.16 21.13
CA GLU A 117 50.28 1.74 20.93
C GLU A 117 50.25 1.36 19.45
N ASP A 118 50.77 0.18 19.11
CA ASP A 118 50.73 -0.37 17.73
C ASP A 118 49.31 -0.80 17.31
N GLU A 119 48.52 -1.30 18.27
CA GLU A 119 47.12 -1.73 18.06
C GLU A 119 46.14 -0.95 18.97
N PRO A 120 45.97 0.36 18.77
CA PRO A 120 45.24 1.23 19.70
C PRO A 120 43.76 0.82 19.82
N LYS A 121 43.17 0.25 18.77
CA LYS A 121 41.77 -0.21 18.76
C LYS A 121 41.51 -1.24 19.87
N GLN A 122 42.32 -2.29 19.97
CA GLN A 122 42.11 -3.35 20.97
C GLN A 122 42.29 -2.81 22.39
N VAL A 123 43.27 -1.93 22.59
CA VAL A 123 43.54 -1.28 23.87
C VAL A 123 42.36 -0.40 24.30
N MET A 124 41.82 0.42 23.41
CA MET A 124 40.66 1.28 23.69
C MET A 124 39.39 0.45 23.97
N MET A 125 39.16 -0.62 23.21
CA MET A 125 38.04 -1.53 23.45
C MET A 125 38.13 -2.20 24.83
N ALA A 126 39.31 -2.72 25.21
CA ALA A 126 39.50 -3.35 26.51
C ALA A 126 39.39 -2.34 27.67
N ARG A 127 39.94 -1.13 27.49
CA ARG A 127 39.97 -0.09 28.54
C ARG A 127 38.60 0.50 28.82
N TRP A 128 37.80 0.75 27.79
CA TRP A 128 36.49 1.41 27.93
C TRP A 128 35.30 0.50 27.61
N SER A 129 35.53 -0.81 27.46
CA SER A 129 34.50 -1.80 27.11
C SER A 129 33.72 -1.42 25.85
N LEU A 130 34.41 -0.82 24.87
CA LEU A 130 33.82 -0.43 23.60
C LEU A 130 33.62 -1.66 22.71
N THR A 131 32.52 -1.66 21.97
CA THR A 131 32.19 -2.68 20.98
C THR A 131 32.83 -2.36 19.63
N ASP A 132 33.07 -3.40 18.81
CA ASP A 132 33.63 -3.27 17.46
C ASP A 132 32.55 -3.12 16.37
N THR A 133 31.34 -2.75 16.76
CA THR A 133 30.13 -2.93 15.94
C THR A 133 29.57 -1.61 15.44
#